data_AF-A0A9X6NPI4-F1
#
_entry.id   AF-A0A9X6NPI4-F1
#
_cell.length_a   1.000
_cell.length_b   1.000
_cell.length_c   1.000
_cell.angle_alpha   90.00
_cell.angle_beta   90.00
_cell.angle_gamma   90.00
#
_symmetry.space_group_name_H-M   'P 1'
#
loop_
_entity.id
_entity.type
_entity.pdbx_description
1 polymer ?
#
loop_
_entity_poly.entity_id
_entity_poly.type
_entity_poly.pdbx_seq_one_letter_code
_entity_poly.pdbx_strand_id
1 'polypeptide(L)'
;MLAHSQIQAVRKSLISASGTTVLGPPDSIVDLGTTCLPREIFLDWMNGMSLTTFKGSRYHLLDHNCNNFSNEMAQFLTGKSIPLLHHRFARRSSPRRWDRSCG
;
A
#
# COMPACT_ATOMS: atom_id res chain seq x y z
N MET A 1 -15.03 -41.14 1.98
CA MET A 1 -13.78 -40.70 2.64
C MET A 1 -12.73 -40.65 1.55
N LEU A 2 -12.36 -39.54 0.90
CA LEU A 2 -11.78 -38.29 1.38
C LEU A 2 -11.93 -37.25 0.25
N ALA A 3 -12.70 -36.18 0.41
CA ALA A 3 -12.73 -35.10 -0.59
C ALA A 3 -13.28 -33.77 -0.06
N HIS A 4 -12.96 -33.33 1.16
CA HIS A 4 -13.46 -32.02 1.64
C HIS A 4 -12.47 -31.20 2.51
N SER A 5 -11.20 -31.60 2.68
CA SER A 5 -10.30 -30.90 3.61
C SER A 5 -9.37 -29.85 3.00
N GLN A 6 -9.37 -29.61 1.68
CA GLN A 6 -8.39 -28.71 1.05
C GLN A 6 -8.92 -27.33 0.61
N ILE A 7 -10.20 -27.03 0.81
CA ILE A 7 -10.79 -25.73 0.40
C ILE A 7 -10.62 -24.65 1.50
N GLN A 8 -10.29 -25.02 2.74
CA GLN A 8 -10.19 -24.05 3.83
C GLN A 8 -8.87 -23.24 3.87
N ALA A 9 -7.81 -23.69 3.19
CA ALA A 9 -6.49 -23.03 3.27
C ALA A 9 -6.31 -21.83 2.30
N VAL A 10 -7.19 -21.68 1.30
CA VAL A 10 -7.05 -20.61 0.29
C VAL A 10 -7.66 -19.28 0.75
N ARG A 11 -8.42 -19.25 1.84
CA ARG A 11 -8.76 -18.01 2.56
C ARG A 11 -7.61 -17.52 3.46
N LYS A 12 -6.38 -17.66 2.97
CA LYS A 12 -5.21 -17.01 3.56
C LYS A 12 -5.52 -15.51 3.49
N SER A 13 -5.69 -14.89 4.66
CA SER A 13 -5.99 -13.46 4.82
C SER A 13 -5.29 -12.65 3.73
N LEU A 14 -6.07 -11.98 2.88
CA LEU A 14 -5.57 -11.11 1.80
C LEU A 14 -4.69 -9.96 2.35
N ILE A 15 -4.71 -9.77 3.67
CA ILE A 15 -3.92 -8.80 4.42
C ILE A 15 -2.91 -9.58 5.26
N SER A 16 -1.62 -9.34 5.01
CA SER A 16 -0.54 -9.84 5.87
C SER A 16 -0.43 -9.00 7.14
N ALA A 17 0.01 -9.59 8.25
CA ALA A 17 0.36 -8.83 9.43
C ALA A 17 1.53 -7.88 9.10
N SER A 18 1.59 -6.74 9.77
CA SER A 18 2.66 -5.75 9.56
C SER A 18 4.04 -6.39 9.73
N GLY A 19 4.92 -6.22 8.75
CA GLY A 19 6.28 -6.75 8.78
C GLY A 19 6.42 -8.26 8.53
N THR A 20 5.34 -8.98 8.18
CA THR A 20 5.40 -10.44 7.93
C THR A 20 5.45 -10.82 6.46
N THR A 21 5.75 -9.86 5.58
CA THR A 21 5.98 -10.15 4.16
C THR A 21 7.40 -10.70 3.97
N VAL A 22 7.72 -11.16 2.75
CA VAL A 22 9.08 -11.61 2.39
C VAL A 22 10.14 -10.51 2.61
N LEU A 23 9.73 -9.24 2.62
CA LEU A 23 10.62 -8.11 2.87
C LEU A 23 10.99 -7.93 4.35
N GLY A 24 10.31 -8.64 5.27
CA GLY A 24 10.55 -8.52 6.70
C GLY A 24 9.96 -7.24 7.33
N PRO A 25 10.48 -6.80 8.49
CA PRO A 25 10.00 -5.61 9.18
C PRO A 25 10.28 -4.32 8.38
N PRO A 26 9.44 -3.28 8.52
CA PRO A 26 9.63 -2.02 7.78
C PRO A 26 10.88 -1.27 8.25
N ASP A 27 11.61 -0.63 7.32
CA ASP A 27 12.76 0.22 7.63
C ASP A 27 12.39 1.48 8.41
N SER A 28 11.16 1.99 8.20
CA SER A 28 10.63 3.16 8.89
C SER A 28 9.13 3.05 9.11
N ILE A 29 8.67 3.59 10.23
CA ILE A 29 7.25 3.68 10.59
C ILE A 29 6.92 5.17 10.72
N VAL A 30 5.90 5.61 9.98
CA VAL A 30 5.46 7.01 9.97
C VAL A 30 4.04 7.06 10.51
N ASP A 31 3.81 7.88 11.53
CA ASP A 31 2.46 8.13 12.06
C ASP A 31 1.71 9.13 11.17
N LEU A 32 0.59 8.69 10.62
CA LEU A 32 -0.32 9.52 9.82
C LEU A 32 -1.47 10.09 10.66
N GLY A 33 -1.60 9.68 11.92
CA GLY A 33 -2.62 10.10 12.87
C GLY A 33 -3.75 9.09 13.02
N THR A 34 -4.83 9.54 13.66
CA THR A 34 -5.98 8.70 14.01
C THR A 34 -7.19 9.02 13.15
N THR A 35 -8.01 8.02 12.91
CA THR A 35 -9.30 8.18 12.24
C THR A 35 -10.45 7.81 13.19
N CYS A 36 -11.57 8.51 13.07
CA CYS A 36 -12.83 8.14 13.72
C CYS A 36 -13.73 7.31 12.79
N LEU A 37 -13.23 6.96 11.59
CA LEU A 37 -14.00 6.21 10.62
C LEU A 37 -14.30 4.78 11.14
N PRO A 38 -15.55 4.33 11.12
CA PRO A 38 -15.89 2.96 11.49
C PRO A 38 -15.20 1.94 10.59
N ARG A 39 -14.85 0.79 11.17
CA ARG A 39 -14.16 -0.29 10.45
C ARG A 39 -14.96 -0.78 9.26
N GLU A 40 -16.27 -0.87 9.39
CA GLU A 40 -17.19 -1.38 8.38
C GLU A 40 -17.14 -0.51 7.13
N ILE A 41 -17.17 0.82 7.31
CA ILE A 41 -17.07 1.79 6.22
C ILE A 41 -15.72 1.68 5.52
N PHE A 42 -14.64 1.47 6.27
CA PHE A 42 -13.32 1.26 5.69
C PHE A 42 -13.25 -0.03 4.85
N LEU A 43 -13.85 -1.12 5.32
CA LEU A 43 -13.90 -2.38 4.58
C LEU A 43 -14.73 -2.27 3.31
N ASP A 44 -15.86 -1.57 3.35
CA ASP A 44 -16.70 -1.31 2.18
C ASP A 44 -15.95 -0.47 1.14
N TRP A 45 -15.25 0.57 1.59
CA TRP A 45 -14.38 1.37 0.73
C TRP A 45 -13.27 0.52 0.10
N MET A 46 -12.59 -0.33 0.89
CA MET A 46 -11.51 -1.20 0.40
C MET A 46 -12.02 -2.19 -0.65
N ASN A 47 -13.19 -2.79 -0.42
CA ASN A 47 -13.85 -3.67 -1.38
C ASN A 47 -14.15 -2.92 -2.68
N GLY A 48 -14.74 -1.72 -2.61
CA GLY A 48 -14.99 -0.88 -3.77
C GLY A 48 -13.71 -0.56 -4.58
N MET A 49 -12.63 -0.22 -3.89
CA MET A 49 -11.34 0.08 -4.52
C MET A 49 -10.73 -1.13 -5.20
N SER A 50 -10.80 -2.31 -4.59
CA SER A 50 -10.31 -3.58 -5.16
C SER A 50 -11.04 -3.98 -6.45
N LEU A 51 -12.32 -3.60 -6.56
CA LEU A 51 -13.17 -3.91 -7.71
C LEU A 51 -13.09 -2.84 -8.82
N THR A 52 -12.49 -1.68 -8.56
CA THR A 52 -12.50 -0.55 -9.49
C THR A 52 -11.08 -0.08 -9.81
N THR A 53 -10.54 0.83 -9.01
CA THR A 53 -9.31 1.59 -9.27
C THR A 53 -8.06 0.76 -9.02
N PHE A 54 -8.04 -0.07 -7.97
CA PHE A 54 -6.88 -0.85 -7.54
C PHE A 54 -7.05 -2.35 -7.81
N LYS A 55 -7.61 -2.67 -8.98
CA LYS A 55 -7.57 -4.03 -9.53
C LYS A 55 -6.12 -4.42 -9.84
N GLY A 56 -5.78 -5.70 -9.61
CA GLY A 56 -4.45 -6.21 -9.94
C GLY A 56 -4.05 -6.00 -11.40
N SER A 57 -5.01 -6.08 -12.33
CA SER A 57 -4.78 -5.82 -13.76
C SER A 57 -4.47 -4.36 -14.10
N ARG A 58 -4.66 -3.43 -13.15
CA ARG A 58 -4.36 -1.99 -13.31
C ARG A 58 -3.05 -1.59 -12.64
N TYR A 59 -2.33 -2.53 -12.02
CA TYR A 59 -1.07 -2.23 -11.36
C TYR A 59 -0.01 -1.78 -12.37
N HIS A 60 0.59 -0.62 -12.13
CA HIS A 60 1.69 -0.10 -12.93
C HIS A 60 2.80 0.44 -12.04
N LEU A 61 4.03 -0.01 -12.30
CA LEU A 61 5.19 0.23 -11.43
C LEU A 61 5.47 1.71 -11.18
N LEU A 62 5.23 2.57 -12.17
CA LEU A 62 5.67 3.97 -12.13
C LEU A 62 4.62 4.94 -11.59
N ASP A 63 3.34 4.70 -11.88
CA ASP A 63 2.27 5.68 -11.67
C ASP A 63 1.01 5.11 -10.99
N HIS A 64 0.90 3.78 -10.83
CA HIS A 64 -0.27 3.14 -10.21
C HIS A 64 0.11 1.91 -9.38
N ASN A 65 0.87 2.13 -8.32
CA ASN A 65 1.47 1.08 -7.49
C ASN A 65 1.00 1.11 -6.03
N CYS A 66 1.68 0.35 -5.17
CA CYS A 66 1.39 0.27 -3.74
C CYS A 66 1.49 1.63 -3.02
N ASN A 67 2.36 2.54 -3.46
CA ASN A 67 2.49 3.88 -2.87
C ASN A 67 1.27 4.73 -3.24
N ASN A 68 0.79 4.67 -4.49
CA ASN A 68 -0.44 5.34 -4.89
C ASN A 68 -1.63 4.85 -4.08
N PHE A 69 -1.77 3.53 -3.92
CA PHE A 69 -2.84 2.95 -3.09
C PHE A 69 -2.77 3.42 -1.63
N SER A 70 -1.58 3.37 -1.03
CA SER A 70 -1.37 3.78 0.36
C SER A 70 -1.63 5.28 0.56
N ASN A 71 -1.34 6.10 -0.46
CA ASN A 71 -1.66 7.52 -0.42
C ASN A 71 -3.18 7.79 -0.43
N GLU A 72 -3.92 7.16 -1.32
CA GLU A 72 -5.39 7.26 -1.35
C GLU A 72 -6.02 6.79 -0.04
N MET A 73 -5.50 5.69 0.52
CA MET A 73 -5.93 5.18 1.83
C MET A 73 -5.63 6.18 2.96
N ALA A 74 -4.43 6.75 2.99
CA ALA A 74 -4.05 7.74 3.99
C ALA A 74 -4.95 8.97 3.96
N GLN A 75 -5.25 9.46 2.75
CA GLN A 75 -6.14 10.60 2.54
C GLN A 75 -7.57 10.29 2.98
N PHE A 76 -8.08 9.11 2.63
CA PHE A 76 -9.42 8.66 3.03
C PHE A 76 -9.56 8.56 4.55
N LEU A 77 -8.55 8.01 5.24
CA LEU A 77 -8.62 7.78 6.69
C LEU A 77 -8.31 9.02 7.51
N THR A 78 -7.32 9.82 7.11
CA THR A 78 -6.73 10.87 7.95
C THR A 78 -6.70 12.25 7.30
N GLY A 79 -7.07 12.35 6.02
CA GLY A 79 -6.92 13.58 5.23
C GLY A 79 -5.46 13.96 4.91
N LYS A 80 -4.49 13.10 5.27
CA LYS A 80 -3.06 13.34 5.03
C LYS A 80 -2.54 12.49 3.88
N SER A 81 -1.57 13.01 3.16
CA SER A 81 -0.81 12.26 2.14
C SER A 81 0.39 11.58 2.77
N ILE A 82 0.80 10.43 2.21
CA ILE A 82 2.05 9.80 2.63
C ILE A 82 3.24 10.66 2.16
N PRO A 83 4.35 10.72 2.92
CA PRO A 83 5.54 11.44 2.49
C PRO A 83 6.04 10.90 1.15
N LEU A 84 6.33 11.80 0.19
CA LEU A 84 6.83 11.45 -1.15
C LEU A 84 8.26 10.87 -1.15
N LEU A 85 8.82 10.60 0.02
CA LEU A 85 10.16 10.04 0.16
C LEU A 85 10.10 8.57 -0.26
N HIS A 86 10.37 8.35 -1.57
CA HIS A 86 10.62 7.13 -2.36
C HIS A 86 9.99 7.18 -3.77
N HIS A 87 9.39 8.31 -4.20
CA HIS A 87 9.04 8.54 -5.62
C HIS A 87 10.24 8.71 -6.56
N ARG A 88 11.47 8.50 -6.07
CA ARG A 88 12.70 8.72 -6.84
C ARG A 88 13.18 7.53 -7.67
N PHE A 89 12.39 6.47 -7.79
CA PHE A 89 12.72 5.35 -8.68
C PHE A 89 11.90 5.34 -9.98
N ALA A 90 10.74 6.00 -10.04
CA ALA A 90 9.93 6.01 -11.26
C ALA A 90 10.37 7.03 -12.33
N ARG A 91 11.15 8.06 -11.95
CA ARG A 91 11.70 9.07 -12.87
C ARG A 91 13.20 9.31 -12.65
N ARG A 92 13.99 8.24 -12.48
CA ARG A 92 15.45 8.40 -12.46
C ARG A 92 16.21 7.24 -13.08
N SER A 93 16.05 7.08 -14.38
CA SER A 93 17.17 6.72 -15.26
C SER A 93 17.90 8.01 -15.71
N SER A 94 18.38 8.82 -14.76
CA SER A 94 19.31 9.91 -15.08
C SER A 94 20.50 9.93 -14.11
N PRO A 95 21.74 10.15 -14.62
CA PRO A 95 22.95 9.83 -13.88
C PRO A 95 23.11 10.65 -12.59
N ARG A 96 23.73 10.02 -11.60
CA ARG A 96 24.13 10.61 -10.32
C ARG A 96 24.88 11.93 -10.52
N ARG A 97 24.45 12.99 -9.82
CA ARG A 97 25.32 14.05 -9.34
C ARG A 97 24.79 14.52 -7.98
N TRP A 98 25.58 14.23 -6.95
CA TRP A 98 25.46 14.79 -5.62
C TRP A 98 26.37 16.01 -5.61
N ASP A 99 25.80 17.21 -5.61
CA ASP A 99 26.54 18.44 -5.39
C ASP A 99 25.57 19.57 -4.99
N ARG A 100 26.02 20.33 -3.99
CA ARG A 100 25.62 21.68 -3.56
C ARG A 100 24.49 21.82 -2.54
N SER A 101 24.94 21.78 -1.28
CA SER A 101 24.88 22.86 -0.27
C SER A 101 23.79 23.93 -0.42
N CYS A 102 22.99 24.07 0.63
CA CYS A 102 22.22 25.28 0.94
C CYS A 102 22.65 25.70 2.37
N GLY A 103 23.03 26.94 2.69
CA GLY A 103 22.66 28.19 2.02
C GLY A 103 21.28 28.60 2.47
#